data_AF-A0A538J1R7-F1
#
_entry.id   AF-A0A538J1R7-F1
#
_cell.length_a   1.000
_cell.length_b   1.000
_cell.length_c   1.000
_cell.angle_alpha   90.00
_cell.angle_beta   90.00
_cell.angle_gamma   90.00
#
_symmetry.space_group_name_H-M   'P 1'
#
loop_
_entity.id
_entity.type
_entity.pdbx_description
1 polymer ?
#
loop_
_entity_poly.entity_id
_entity_poly.type
_entity_poly.pdbx_seq_one_letter_code
_entity_poly.pdbx_strand_id
1 'polypeptide(L)'
;MPPPPLVRLLAAEAIGTFALVFAGAGAVMVDAKTHALGHVGVAITFGLVIMAMVYAVGHISGAHFNAAVTLAFALTRQFPWPRAAGYWLAQFVGAVTAAAVLRGSLGDIAQVGATLPSASQGQSFLWELVMTFFLMFVIMAVATDTRAVGEAAAIAIGGTIGLGALDWQSRP
;
A
#
# COMPACT_ATOMS: atom_id res chain seq x y z
N MET A 1 -13.40 21.76 12.46
CA MET A 1 -13.64 21.94 11.01
C MET A 1 -14.66 20.92 10.55
N PRO A 2 -15.55 21.22 9.59
CA PRO A 2 -16.44 20.22 9.01
C PRO A 2 -15.62 19.12 8.30
N PRO A 3 -16.15 17.89 8.22
CA PRO A 3 -15.45 16.81 7.53
C PRO A 3 -15.24 17.17 6.05
N PRO A 4 -14.07 16.84 5.46
CA PRO A 4 -13.82 17.11 4.06
C PRO A 4 -14.85 16.43 3.15
N PRO A 5 -15.15 17.02 1.97
CA PRO A 5 -16.14 16.46 1.05
C PRO A 5 -15.66 15.11 0.52
N LEU A 6 -16.61 14.20 0.24
CA LEU A 6 -16.30 12.83 -0.20
C LEU A 6 -15.34 12.80 -1.40
N VAL A 7 -15.52 13.67 -2.38
CA VAL A 7 -14.63 13.77 -3.55
C VAL A 7 -13.17 13.99 -3.17
N ARG A 8 -12.89 14.76 -2.11
CA ARG A 8 -11.54 15.02 -1.62
C ARG A 8 -10.93 13.79 -0.94
N LEU A 9 -11.74 13.01 -0.23
CA LEU A 9 -11.34 11.72 0.34
C LEU A 9 -10.96 10.73 -0.75
N LEU A 10 -11.84 10.59 -1.77
CA LEU A 10 -11.63 9.67 -2.89
C LEU A 10 -10.42 10.05 -3.74
N ALA A 11 -10.21 11.34 -3.99
CA ALA A 11 -9.02 11.81 -4.71
C ALA A 11 -7.73 11.49 -3.95
N ALA A 12 -7.70 11.70 -2.62
CA ALA A 12 -6.56 11.35 -1.80
C ALA A 12 -6.24 9.85 -1.83
N GLU A 13 -7.26 8.99 -1.75
CA GLU A 13 -7.09 7.53 -1.88
C GLU A 13 -6.57 7.12 -3.26
N ALA A 14 -7.14 7.67 -4.34
CA ALA A 14 -6.69 7.39 -5.70
C ALA A 14 -5.24 7.81 -5.93
N ILE A 15 -4.85 9.01 -5.46
CA ILE A 15 -3.48 9.52 -5.58
C ILE A 15 -2.50 8.68 -4.76
N GLY A 16 -2.85 8.31 -3.53
CA GLY A 16 -1.99 7.48 -2.68
C GLY A 16 -1.81 6.07 -3.21
N THR A 17 -2.89 5.42 -3.68
CA THR A 17 -2.76 4.11 -4.32
C THR A 17 -2.02 4.18 -5.65
N PHE A 18 -2.23 5.24 -6.44
CA PHE A 18 -1.43 5.48 -7.64
C PHE A 18 0.06 5.57 -7.30
N ALA A 19 0.43 6.40 -6.32
CA ALA A 19 1.82 6.58 -5.93
C ALA A 19 2.44 5.27 -5.42
N LEU A 20 1.72 4.53 -4.58
CA LEU A 20 2.13 3.21 -4.09
C LEU A 20 2.45 2.26 -5.25
N VAL A 21 1.51 2.07 -6.18
CA VAL A 21 1.70 1.16 -7.31
C VAL A 21 2.78 1.68 -8.25
N PHE A 22 2.77 2.96 -8.58
CA PHE A 22 3.75 3.56 -9.48
C PHE A 22 5.19 3.42 -8.96
N ALA A 23 5.43 3.75 -7.69
CA ALA A 23 6.77 3.67 -7.10
C ALA A 23 7.17 2.22 -6.80
N GLY A 24 6.30 1.44 -6.15
CA GLY A 24 6.61 0.07 -5.73
C GLY A 24 6.75 -0.88 -6.92
N ALA A 25 5.73 -0.97 -7.77
CA ALA A 25 5.80 -1.81 -8.96
C ALA A 25 6.82 -1.28 -9.98
N GLY A 26 6.95 0.04 -10.09
CA GLY A 26 8.00 0.66 -10.89
C GLY A 26 9.41 0.28 -10.44
N ALA A 27 9.68 0.24 -9.13
CA ALA A 27 10.96 -0.23 -8.59
C ALA A 27 11.23 -1.69 -8.97
N VAL A 28 10.22 -2.57 -8.89
CA VAL A 28 10.35 -3.97 -9.34
C VAL A 28 10.70 -4.03 -10.83
N MET A 29 10.01 -3.26 -11.67
CA MET A 29 10.27 -3.22 -13.11
C MET A 29 11.67 -2.68 -13.45
N VAL A 30 12.10 -1.62 -12.76
CA VAL A 30 13.42 -1.01 -12.94
C VAL A 30 14.51 -1.97 -12.50
N ASP A 31 14.34 -2.66 -11.37
CA ASP A 31 15.30 -3.64 -10.88
C ASP A 31 15.39 -4.85 -11.79
N ALA A 32 14.26 -5.34 -12.31
CA ALA A 32 14.23 -6.43 -13.28
C ALA A 32 14.99 -6.09 -14.58
N LYS A 33 15.08 -4.79 -14.92
CA LYS A 33 15.79 -4.31 -16.12
C LYS A 33 17.26 -3.99 -15.86
N THR A 34 17.57 -3.42 -14.70
CA THR A 34 18.88 -2.79 -14.44
C THR A 34 19.70 -3.51 -13.38
N HIS A 35 19.07 -4.33 -12.54
CA HIS A 35 19.65 -4.98 -11.35
C HIS A 35 20.33 -4.01 -10.37
N ALA A 36 19.95 -2.73 -10.42
CA ALA A 36 20.62 -1.67 -9.67
C ALA A 36 20.04 -1.43 -8.26
N LEU A 37 18.80 -1.85 -8.00
CA LEU A 37 18.12 -1.62 -6.72
C LEU A 37 18.33 -2.80 -5.77
N GLY A 38 18.28 -4.01 -6.31
CA GLY A 38 18.18 -5.25 -5.53
C GLY A 38 16.93 -5.29 -4.65
N HIS A 39 16.78 -6.40 -3.93
CA HIS A 39 15.61 -6.64 -3.05
C HIS A 39 15.44 -5.55 -1.99
N VAL A 40 16.56 -5.09 -1.40
CA VAL A 40 16.55 -4.04 -0.38
C VAL A 40 16.07 -2.70 -0.95
N GLY A 41 16.54 -2.32 -2.14
CA GLY A 41 16.13 -1.06 -2.78
C GLY A 41 14.64 -1.06 -3.15
N VAL A 42 14.13 -2.19 -3.66
CA VAL A 42 12.69 -2.36 -3.95
C VAL A 42 11.87 -2.21 -2.67
N ALA A 43 12.26 -2.91 -1.60
CA ALA A 43 11.51 -2.90 -0.35
C ALA A 43 11.50 -1.54 0.35
N ILE A 44 12.65 -0.84 0.38
CA ILE A 44 12.72 0.54 0.88
C ILE A 44 11.81 1.47 0.07
N THR A 45 11.71 1.27 -1.25
CA THR A 45 10.82 2.08 -2.09
C THR A 45 9.35 1.95 -1.68
N PHE A 46 8.88 0.72 -1.45
CA PHE A 46 7.53 0.47 -0.94
C PHE A 46 7.26 1.13 0.41
N GLY A 47 8.22 1.05 1.35
CA GLY A 47 8.07 1.68 2.66
C GLY A 47 8.06 3.21 2.60
N LEU A 48 9.00 3.80 1.84
CA LEU A 48 9.14 5.25 1.71
C LEU A 48 7.94 5.90 1.01
N VAL A 49 7.39 5.27 -0.04
CA VAL A 49 6.23 5.86 -0.74
C VAL A 49 5.00 5.89 0.15
N ILE A 50 4.77 4.84 0.96
CA ILE A 50 3.67 4.85 1.92
C ILE A 50 3.89 5.91 2.99
N MET A 51 5.08 5.96 3.58
CA MET A 51 5.41 6.98 4.57
C MET A 51 5.14 8.40 4.02
N ALA A 52 5.63 8.68 2.81
CA ALA A 52 5.42 9.97 2.15
C ALA A 52 3.93 10.26 1.91
N MET A 53 3.15 9.29 1.42
CA MET A 53 1.73 9.50 1.13
C MET A 53 0.88 9.61 2.40
N VAL A 54 1.20 8.87 3.46
CA VAL A 54 0.53 9.01 4.76
C VAL A 54 0.78 10.41 5.33
N TYR A 55 2.02 10.92 5.25
CA TYR A 55 2.30 12.31 5.64
C TYR A 55 1.56 13.32 4.77
N ALA A 56 1.55 13.13 3.46
CA ALA A 56 0.98 14.10 2.52
C ALA A 56 -0.55 14.19 2.59
N VAL A 57 -1.25 13.05 2.65
CA VAL A 57 -2.72 13.01 2.51
C VAL A 57 -3.43 12.18 3.58
N GLY A 58 -2.73 11.64 4.57
CA GLY A 58 -3.33 10.88 5.68
C GLY A 58 -4.32 11.71 6.50
N HIS A 59 -4.04 12.99 6.71
CA HIS A 59 -4.98 13.93 7.36
C HIS A 59 -6.25 14.21 6.54
N ILE A 60 -6.28 13.83 5.26
CA ILE A 60 -7.43 13.99 4.36
C ILE A 60 -8.29 12.73 4.41
N SER A 61 -7.74 11.57 4.02
CA SER A 61 -8.51 10.34 3.83
C SER A 61 -8.36 9.29 4.93
N GLY A 62 -7.40 9.44 5.84
CA GLY A 62 -6.91 8.36 6.69
C GLY A 62 -5.88 7.46 6.01
N ALA A 63 -5.55 7.71 4.73
CA ALA A 63 -4.51 7.02 3.96
C ALA A 63 -4.62 5.49 3.99
N HIS A 64 -5.78 4.94 3.61
CA HIS A 64 -5.92 3.48 3.56
C HIS A 64 -5.10 2.90 2.42
N PHE A 65 -5.23 3.49 1.22
CA PHE A 65 -4.58 3.13 -0.04
C PHE A 65 -4.66 1.65 -0.44
N ASN A 66 -5.47 0.88 0.28
CA ASN A 66 -5.50 -0.58 0.25
C ASN A 66 -6.90 -1.06 0.66
N ALA A 67 -7.41 -2.02 -0.12
CA ALA A 67 -8.74 -2.56 0.06
C ALA A 67 -8.89 -3.39 1.34
N ALA A 68 -7.87 -4.17 1.71
CA ALA A 68 -7.84 -4.96 2.95
C ALA A 68 -7.78 -4.06 4.19
N VAL A 69 -6.99 -2.98 4.14
CA VAL A 69 -6.98 -1.96 5.22
C VAL A 69 -8.37 -1.34 5.36
N THR A 70 -8.97 -0.91 4.25
CA THR A 70 -10.32 -0.34 4.25
C THR A 70 -11.36 -1.31 4.80
N LEU A 71 -11.27 -2.59 4.44
CA LEU A 71 -12.13 -3.65 4.96
C LEU A 71 -11.97 -3.83 6.46
N ALA A 72 -10.74 -3.87 6.96
CA ALA A 72 -10.47 -4.05 8.38
C ALA A 72 -11.02 -2.89 9.24
N PHE A 73 -10.89 -1.65 8.79
CA PHE A 73 -11.50 -0.50 9.45
C PHE A 73 -13.04 -0.55 9.40
N ALA A 74 -13.62 -1.05 8.30
CA ALA A 74 -15.07 -1.22 8.19
C ALA A 74 -15.59 -2.32 9.14
N LEU A 75 -14.89 -3.45 9.24
CA LEU A 75 -15.22 -4.56 10.13
C LEU A 75 -15.12 -4.18 11.60
N THR A 76 -14.14 -3.35 11.95
CA THR A 76 -13.93 -2.85 13.32
C THR A 76 -14.80 -1.64 13.67
N ARG A 77 -15.73 -1.26 12.78
CA ARG A 77 -16.67 -0.12 12.92
C ARG A 77 -15.99 1.24 13.05
N GLN A 78 -14.75 1.34 12.60
CA GLN A 78 -14.00 2.59 12.59
C GLN A 78 -14.17 3.36 11.28
N PHE A 79 -14.67 2.70 10.23
CA PHE A 79 -14.97 3.32 8.95
C PHE A 79 -16.36 2.91 8.42
N PRO A 80 -17.18 3.86 7.94
CA PRO A 80 -18.53 3.55 7.52
C PRO A 80 -18.56 2.77 6.20
N TRP A 81 -19.28 1.63 6.18
CA TRP A 81 -19.43 0.76 5.00
C TRP A 81 -19.80 1.48 3.69
N PRO A 82 -20.72 2.46 3.66
CA PRO A 82 -21.03 3.18 2.42
C PRO A 82 -19.83 3.93 1.84
N ARG A 83 -18.88 4.38 2.67
CA ARG A 83 -17.64 5.02 2.19
C ARG A 83 -16.60 4.01 1.76
N ALA A 84 -16.60 2.79 2.33
CA ALA A 84 -15.66 1.72 1.99
C ALA A 84 -15.73 1.36 0.50
N ALA A 85 -16.94 1.25 -0.05
CA ALA A 85 -17.14 1.00 -1.48
C ALA A 85 -16.52 2.10 -2.37
N GLY A 86 -16.66 3.36 -1.95
CA GLY A 86 -16.04 4.49 -2.66
C GLY A 86 -14.50 4.43 -2.61
N TYR A 87 -13.94 4.09 -1.45
CA TYR A 87 -12.49 3.94 -1.27
C TYR A 87 -11.95 2.81 -2.16
N TRP A 88 -12.60 1.66 -2.20
CA TRP A 88 -12.20 0.56 -3.08
C TRP A 88 -12.21 0.96 -4.55
N LEU A 89 -13.23 1.69 -5.00
CA LEU A 89 -13.27 2.18 -6.37
C LEU A 89 -12.12 3.16 -6.65
N ALA A 90 -11.87 4.12 -5.75
CA ALA A 90 -10.78 5.09 -5.88
C ALA A 90 -9.41 4.40 -5.90
N GLN A 91 -9.17 3.46 -5.00
CA GLN A 91 -7.94 2.67 -4.91
C GLN A 91 -7.74 1.85 -6.19
N PHE A 92 -8.78 1.18 -6.68
CA PHE A 92 -8.73 0.43 -7.92
C PHE A 92 -8.39 1.32 -9.13
N VAL A 93 -9.05 2.48 -9.26
CA VAL A 93 -8.74 3.46 -10.31
C VAL A 93 -7.30 3.94 -10.23
N GLY A 94 -6.81 4.28 -9.03
CA GLY A 94 -5.43 4.69 -8.81
C GLY A 94 -4.42 3.62 -9.23
N ALA A 95 -4.65 2.36 -8.79
CA ALA A 95 -3.80 1.22 -9.12
C ALA A 95 -3.74 0.92 -10.62
N VAL A 96 -4.90 0.86 -11.29
CA VAL A 96 -4.98 0.59 -12.73
C VAL A 96 -4.33 1.71 -13.53
N THR A 97 -4.54 2.96 -13.13
CA THR A 97 -3.92 4.12 -13.80
C THR A 97 -2.39 4.07 -13.66
N ALA A 98 -1.87 3.76 -12.48
CA ALA A 98 -0.43 3.60 -12.27
C ALA A 98 0.16 2.47 -13.12
N ALA A 99 -0.49 1.30 -13.14
CA ALA A 99 -0.07 0.17 -13.96
C ALA A 99 -0.09 0.50 -15.47
N ALA A 100 -1.10 1.24 -15.95
CA ALA A 100 -1.18 1.67 -17.33
C ALA A 100 -0.04 2.65 -17.69
N VAL A 101 0.28 3.61 -16.82
CA VAL A 101 1.40 4.55 -17.00
C VAL A 101 2.73 3.80 -16.99
N LEU A 102 2.93 2.86 -16.07
CA LEU A 102 4.14 2.03 -16.01
C LEU A 102 4.32 1.19 -17.27
N ARG A 103 3.27 0.51 -17.72
CA ARG A 103 3.29 -0.27 -18.96
C ARG A 103 3.57 0.60 -20.18
N GLY A 104 2.98 1.80 -20.26
CA GLY A 104 3.22 2.74 -21.35
C GLY A 104 4.62 3.34 -21.38
N SER A 105 5.29 3.46 -20.23
CA SER A 105 6.61 4.09 -20.11
C SER A 105 7.78 3.10 -20.15
N LEU A 106 7.64 1.96 -19.49
CA LEU A 106 8.70 0.95 -19.36
C LEU A 106 8.47 -0.29 -20.23
N GLY A 107 7.28 -0.42 -20.84
CA GLY A 107 6.87 -1.63 -21.56
C GLY A 107 6.36 -2.73 -20.62
N ASP A 108 6.23 -3.94 -21.16
CA ASP A 108 5.74 -5.10 -20.40
C ASP A 108 6.91 -5.87 -19.76
N ILE A 109 7.52 -5.25 -18.75
CA ILE A 109 8.63 -5.82 -17.95
C ILE A 109 8.08 -6.31 -16.62
N ALA A 110 8.54 -7.49 -16.17
CA ALA A 110 8.17 -8.07 -14.87
C ALA A 110 6.65 -8.10 -14.60
N GLN A 111 5.85 -8.25 -15.65
CA GLN A 111 4.37 -8.19 -15.60
C GLN A 111 3.85 -6.94 -14.87
N VAL A 112 4.49 -5.80 -15.07
CA VAL A 112 4.15 -4.52 -14.42
C VAL A 112 4.21 -4.61 -12.88
N GLY A 113 5.13 -5.43 -12.36
CA GLY A 113 5.31 -5.66 -10.92
C GLY A 113 4.22 -6.53 -10.29
N ALA A 114 3.55 -7.38 -11.08
CA ALA A 114 2.54 -8.29 -10.57
C ALA A 114 3.09 -9.26 -9.51
N THR A 115 2.27 -9.49 -8.48
CA THR A 115 2.58 -10.35 -7.34
C THR A 115 2.28 -11.81 -7.70
N LEU A 116 3.25 -12.50 -8.30
CA LEU A 116 3.09 -13.91 -8.67
C LEU A 116 3.52 -14.85 -7.54
N PRO A 117 2.77 -15.95 -7.29
CA PRO A 117 3.19 -16.97 -6.33
C PRO A 117 4.42 -17.70 -6.86
N SER A 118 5.52 -17.67 -6.09
CA SER A 118 6.75 -18.40 -6.38
C SER A 118 6.79 -19.80 -5.74
N ALA A 119 5.99 -20.02 -4.70
CA ALA A 119 5.92 -21.26 -3.94
C ALA A 119 4.53 -21.93 -4.08
N SER A 120 4.29 -23.02 -3.35
CA SER A 120 2.97 -23.64 -3.29
C SER A 120 1.88 -22.62 -2.89
N GLN A 121 0.65 -22.82 -3.37
CA GLN A 121 -0.46 -21.92 -3.05
C GLN A 121 -0.66 -21.77 -1.53
N GLY A 122 -0.53 -22.88 -0.78
CA GLY A 122 -0.66 -22.88 0.68
C GLY A 122 0.46 -22.08 1.37
N GLN A 123 1.70 -22.20 0.91
CA GLN A 123 2.82 -21.44 1.46
C GLN A 123 2.70 -19.95 1.13
N SER A 124 2.35 -19.59 -0.11
CA SER A 124 2.14 -18.19 -0.52
C SER A 124 1.02 -17.55 0.29
N PHE A 125 -0.08 -18.27 0.50
CA PHE A 125 -1.19 -17.83 1.34
C PHE A 125 -0.77 -17.59 2.79
N LEU A 126 -0.01 -18.53 3.39
CA LEU A 126 0.46 -18.38 4.78
C LEU A 126 1.35 -17.14 4.93
N TRP A 127 2.26 -16.90 3.99
CA TRP A 127 3.10 -15.70 4.00
C TRP A 127 2.30 -14.41 3.88
N GLU A 128 1.34 -14.37 2.95
CA GLU A 128 0.43 -13.24 2.81
C GLU A 128 -0.38 -12.99 4.08
N LEU A 129 -0.88 -14.04 4.73
CA LEU A 129 -1.63 -13.94 5.97
C LEU A 129 -0.77 -13.35 7.10
N VAL A 130 0.45 -13.85 7.29
CA VAL A 130 1.35 -13.40 8.36
C VAL A 130 1.79 -11.95 8.14
N MET A 131 2.20 -11.59 6.93
CA MET A 131 2.61 -10.21 6.60
C MET A 131 1.44 -9.23 6.72
N THR A 132 0.26 -9.60 6.24
CA THR A 132 -0.95 -8.79 6.37
C THR A 132 -1.36 -8.65 7.83
N PHE A 133 -1.21 -9.70 8.65
CA PHE A 133 -1.45 -9.63 10.08
C PHE A 133 -0.55 -8.60 10.76
N PHE A 134 0.77 -8.61 10.50
CA PHE A 134 1.68 -7.62 11.08
C PHE A 134 1.38 -6.20 10.60
N LEU A 135 1.10 -6.03 9.30
CA LEU A 135 0.67 -4.75 8.74
C LEU A 135 -0.58 -4.23 9.45
N MET A 136 -1.62 -5.05 9.55
CA MET A 136 -2.87 -4.65 10.18
C MET A 136 -2.71 -4.44 11.68
N PHE A 137 -1.90 -5.23 12.37
CA PHE A 137 -1.59 -5.03 13.79
C PHE A 137 -0.96 -3.65 14.01
N VAL A 138 0.06 -3.29 13.22
CA VAL A 138 0.70 -1.98 13.33
C VAL A 138 -0.27 -0.86 12.98
N ILE A 139 -0.99 -0.96 11.85
CA ILE A 139 -1.96 0.06 11.44
C ILE A 139 -3.01 0.28 12.53
N MET A 140 -3.60 -0.79 13.06
CA MET A 140 -4.64 -0.69 14.10
C MET A 140 -4.05 -0.17 15.41
N ALA A 141 -2.84 -0.57 15.79
CA ALA A 141 -2.18 -0.04 16.98
C ALA A 141 -1.94 1.47 16.86
N VAL A 142 -1.49 1.96 15.69
CA VAL A 142 -1.15 3.39 15.52
C VAL A 142 -2.33 4.28 15.16
N ALA A 143 -3.37 3.74 14.52
CA ALA A 143 -4.51 4.52 14.06
C ALA A 143 -5.63 4.67 15.10
N THR A 144 -5.65 3.78 16.11
CA THR A 144 -6.85 3.60 16.97
C THR A 144 -6.56 3.80 18.45
N ASP A 145 -5.29 3.75 18.84
CA ASP A 145 -4.86 4.06 20.20
C ASP A 145 -4.62 5.57 20.35
N THR A 146 -5.26 6.21 21.32
CA THR A 146 -5.04 7.63 21.63
C THR A 146 -3.65 7.90 22.21
N ARG A 147 -2.93 6.85 22.62
CA ARG A 147 -1.51 6.90 23.02
C ARG A 147 -0.57 6.69 21.84
N ALA A 148 -1.08 6.36 20.66
CA ALA A 148 -0.26 6.18 19.48
C ALA A 148 0.42 7.48 19.06
N VAL A 149 1.65 7.33 18.58
CA VAL A 149 2.53 8.42 18.13
C VAL A 149 1.98 9.07 16.86
N GLY A 150 1.31 10.22 17.00
CA GLY A 150 0.64 10.97 15.93
C GLY A 150 1.35 10.97 14.58
N GLU A 151 2.35 11.85 14.38
CA GLU A 151 3.08 11.91 13.11
C GLU A 151 3.98 10.69 12.86
N ALA A 152 4.41 9.97 13.90
CA ALA A 152 5.26 8.78 13.70
C ALA A 152 4.49 7.56 13.18
N ALA A 153 3.16 7.60 13.12
CA ALA A 153 2.34 6.57 12.49
C ALA A 153 2.76 6.32 11.04
N ALA A 154 3.12 7.38 10.29
CA ALA A 154 3.60 7.24 8.91
C ALA A 154 4.91 6.44 8.83
N ILE A 155 5.83 6.66 9.77
CA ILE A 155 7.11 5.93 9.87
C ILE A 155 6.84 4.46 10.23
N ALA A 156 5.98 4.21 11.21
CA ALA A 156 5.64 2.86 11.64
C ALA A 156 5.00 2.05 10.50
N ILE A 157 3.97 2.62 9.84
CA ILE A 157 3.26 1.96 8.73
C ILE A 157 4.20 1.74 7.54
N GLY A 158 4.95 2.78 7.13
CA GLY A 158 5.92 2.67 6.04
C GLY A 158 7.01 1.64 6.33
N GLY A 159 7.55 1.64 7.56
CA GLY A 159 8.53 0.65 8.02
C GLY A 159 8.00 -0.78 7.95
N THR A 160 6.77 -1.02 8.41
CA THR A 160 6.14 -2.35 8.34
C THR A 160 5.94 -2.83 6.90
N ILE A 161 5.54 -1.94 5.99
CA ILE A 161 5.41 -2.28 4.57
C ILE A 161 6.79 -2.57 3.94
N GLY A 162 7.81 -1.78 4.27
CA GLY A 162 9.17 -2.03 3.82
C GLY A 162 9.70 -3.38 4.30
N LEU A 163 9.47 -3.73 5.56
CA LEU A 163 9.83 -5.05 6.11
C LEU A 163 9.07 -6.19 5.41
N GLY A 164 7.76 -6.04 5.23
CA GLY A 164 6.96 -7.04 4.51
C GLY A 164 7.42 -7.24 3.06
N ALA A 165 7.86 -6.17 2.39
CA ALA A 165 8.41 -6.23 1.04
C ALA A 165 9.81 -6.89 0.99
N LEU A 166 10.64 -6.72 2.04
CA LEU A 166 11.92 -7.45 2.18
C LEU A 166 11.68 -8.95 2.30
N ASP A 167 10.73 -9.35 3.14
CA ASP A 167 10.41 -10.75 3.41
C ASP A 167 9.68 -11.43 2.25
N TRP A 168 9.09 -10.64 1.33
CA TRP A 168 8.35 -11.15 0.19
C TRP A 168 9.24 -11.77 -0.89
N GLN A 169 10.38 -11.15 -1.22
CA GLN A 169 11.27 -11.62 -2.29
C GLN A 169 12.30 -12.65 -1.83
N SER A 170 12.41 -12.91 -0.53
CA SER A 170 13.25 -13.97 0.04
C SER A 170 12.56 -15.34 0.10
N ARG A 171 11.43 -15.51 -0.60
CA ARG A 171 10.75 -16.80 -0.74
C ARG A 171 11.70 -17.82 -1.38
N PRO A 172 11.91 -19.00 -0.77
CA PRO A 172 12.58 -20.11 -1.44
C PRO A 172 11.76 -20.63 -2.62
#